data_AF-A0A9D6LJ01-F1
#
_entry.id   AF-A0A9D6LJ01-F1
#
_cell.length_a   1.000
_cell.length_b   1.000
_cell.length_c   1.000
_cell.angle_alpha   90.00
_cell.angle_beta   90.00
_cell.angle_gamma   90.00
#
_symmetry.space_group_name_H-M   'P 1'
#
loop_
_entity.id
_entity.type
_entity.pdbx_description
1 polymer ?
#
loop_
_entity_poly.entity_id
_entity_poly.type
_entity_poly.pdbx_seq_one_letter_code
_entity_poly.pdbx_strand_id
1 'polypeptide(L)'
;MQHRILSLHLFAAVMVGISWTTPTLAAALYTITDLGTLGGTTTDAWGINSNGQVVGRSDTTGDITSRAFLYSNGVMTNLGTLGGISSYAYGINNNGQVVGQSYTSDDAAHAFRYSGNVMTDLGTLGGTYSSASGINSNGQVVGWSDTTNDVASHAFLYSSGVMTDLGTLGGDSSSAFGINSNGQVVGQSNITGNDVSHAFLYSGGIMTDLGTLGG
;
A
#
# COMPACT_ATOMS: atom_id res chain seq x y z
N MET A 1 103.00 -4.92 -9.67
CA MET A 1 101.81 -4.64 -10.51
C MET A 1 100.67 -4.33 -9.55
N GLN A 2 100.59 -3.14 -8.96
CA GLN A 2 100.12 -1.86 -9.53
C GLN A 2 98.66 -1.91 -10.01
N HIS A 3 97.86 -0.98 -9.48
CA HIS A 3 96.49 -0.56 -9.86
C HIS A 3 95.34 -1.42 -9.31
N ARG A 4 94.23 -0.89 -8.79
CA ARG A 4 93.67 0.47 -8.82
C ARG A 4 92.52 0.54 -7.79
N ILE A 5 92.41 1.67 -7.10
CA ILE A 5 91.24 2.07 -6.31
C ILE A 5 90.06 2.32 -7.26
N LEU A 6 88.88 1.77 -6.95
CA LEU A 6 87.61 2.18 -7.57
C LEU A 6 86.67 2.69 -6.46
N SER A 7 86.39 3.99 -6.57
CA SER A 7 85.50 4.78 -5.72
C SER A 7 84.05 4.37 -5.96
N LEU A 8 83.34 3.98 -4.89
CA LEU A 8 81.91 3.70 -4.91
C LEU A 8 81.14 4.99 -4.65
N HIS A 9 80.47 5.53 -5.67
CA HIS A 9 79.59 6.69 -5.54
C HIS A 9 78.20 6.23 -5.08
N LEU A 10 77.80 6.70 -3.91
CA LEU A 10 76.48 6.47 -3.32
C LEU A 10 75.45 7.38 -4.01
N PHE A 11 74.53 6.81 -4.79
CA PHE A 11 73.34 7.53 -5.26
C PHE A 11 72.19 7.32 -4.27
N ALA A 12 71.81 8.38 -3.56
CA ALA A 12 70.58 8.41 -2.77
C ALA A 12 69.38 8.51 -3.72
N ALA A 13 68.59 7.44 -3.84
CA ALA A 13 67.30 7.48 -4.52
C ALA A 13 66.28 8.17 -3.61
N VAL A 14 65.80 9.34 -4.03
CA VAL A 14 64.64 9.99 -3.42
C VAL A 14 63.41 9.17 -3.82
N MET A 15 62.88 8.37 -2.88
CA MET A 15 61.59 7.71 -3.04
C MET A 15 60.50 8.77 -2.89
N VAL A 16 59.93 9.23 -4.00
CA VAL A 16 58.68 10.00 -3.98
C VAL A 16 57.56 9.01 -3.63
N GLY A 17 57.10 9.04 -2.37
CA GLY A 17 55.93 8.29 -1.95
C GLY A 17 54.69 8.84 -2.65
N ILE A 18 54.22 8.16 -3.69
CA ILE A 18 52.91 8.45 -4.29
C ILE A 18 51.86 7.84 -3.36
N SER A 19 51.23 8.69 -2.55
CA SER A 19 50.07 8.32 -1.74
C SER A 19 48.86 8.13 -2.65
N TRP A 20 48.47 6.89 -2.93
CA TRP A 20 47.16 6.59 -3.47
C TRP A 20 46.16 6.64 -2.33
N THR A 21 45.34 7.68 -2.26
CA THR A 21 44.14 7.63 -1.43
C THR A 21 43.16 6.70 -2.12
N THR A 22 42.90 5.53 -1.52
CA THR A 22 41.74 4.74 -1.92
C THR A 22 40.50 5.55 -1.58
N PRO A 23 39.62 5.86 -2.54
CA PRO A 23 38.36 6.48 -2.20
C PRO A 23 37.61 5.53 -1.26
N THR A 24 37.37 5.96 -0.02
CA THR A 24 36.42 5.30 0.87
C THR A 24 35.06 5.37 0.19
N LEU A 25 34.53 4.22 -0.24
CA LEU A 25 33.13 4.14 -0.61
C LEU A 25 32.32 4.60 0.60
N ALA A 26 31.44 5.58 0.41
CA ALA A 26 30.45 5.92 1.42
C ALA A 26 29.63 4.64 1.69
N ALA A 27 29.59 4.20 2.95
CA ALA A 27 28.71 3.10 3.33
C ALA A 27 27.27 3.51 2.98
N ALA A 28 26.53 2.62 2.30
CA ALA A 28 25.12 2.86 2.05
C ALA A 28 24.40 3.03 3.40
N LEU A 29 23.74 4.17 3.60
CA LEU A 29 22.94 4.46 4.80
C LEU A 29 21.57 3.75 4.79
N TYR A 30 21.33 2.92 3.79
CA TYR A 30 20.07 2.21 3.59
C TYR A 30 20.32 0.79 3.11
N THR A 31 19.38 -0.09 3.41
CA THR A 31 19.31 -1.45 2.90
C THR A 31 18.11 -1.57 1.97
N ILE A 32 18.29 -2.20 0.82
CA ILE A 32 17.19 -2.60 -0.06
C ILE A 32 16.82 -4.03 0.33
N THR A 33 15.55 -4.24 0.69
CA THR A 33 15.00 -5.56 0.96
C THR A 33 14.15 -5.99 -0.23
N ASP A 34 14.56 -7.06 -0.89
CA ASP A 34 13.71 -7.73 -1.86
C ASP A 34 12.63 -8.52 -1.10
N LEU A 35 11.36 -8.26 -1.43
CA LEU A 35 10.22 -8.94 -0.81
C LEU A 35 9.92 -10.28 -1.48
N GLY A 36 10.41 -10.50 -2.71
CA GLY A 36 10.11 -11.66 -3.54
C GLY A 36 8.77 -11.55 -4.29
N THR A 37 8.31 -12.70 -4.80
CA THR A 37 7.03 -12.84 -5.50
C THR A 37 6.30 -14.09 -5.03
N LEU A 38 5.01 -14.22 -5.39
CA LEU A 38 4.22 -15.44 -5.21
C LEU A 38 4.40 -16.44 -6.37
N GLY A 39 5.58 -16.43 -7.00
CA GLY A 39 5.95 -17.32 -8.11
C GLY A 39 5.73 -16.74 -9.50
N GLY A 40 5.14 -15.55 -9.62
CA GLY A 40 5.12 -14.75 -10.84
C GLY A 40 6.31 -13.79 -10.95
N THR A 41 6.22 -12.85 -11.89
CA THR A 41 7.32 -11.93 -12.24
C THR A 41 7.21 -10.54 -11.63
N THR A 42 6.03 -10.14 -11.14
CA THR A 42 5.77 -8.79 -10.64
C THR A 42 5.17 -8.78 -9.24
N THR A 43 5.61 -7.83 -8.42
CA THR A 43 5.05 -7.51 -7.10
C THR A 43 4.95 -6.00 -6.96
N ASP A 44 3.79 -5.50 -6.53
CA ASP A 44 3.58 -4.10 -6.18
C ASP A 44 3.25 -3.99 -4.70
N ALA A 45 4.01 -3.20 -3.94
CA ALA A 45 3.74 -2.89 -2.54
C ALA A 45 2.96 -1.57 -2.42
N TRP A 46 1.84 -1.58 -1.69
CA TRP A 46 0.94 -0.43 -1.57
C TRP A 46 0.67 0.01 -0.14
N GLY A 47 0.89 -0.85 0.85
CA GLY A 47 0.71 -0.51 2.26
C GLY A 47 1.86 -1.01 3.12
N ILE A 48 2.20 -0.23 4.16
CA ILE A 48 3.19 -0.61 5.18
C ILE A 48 2.71 -0.13 6.55
N ASN A 49 2.91 -0.93 7.60
CA ASN A 49 2.59 -0.54 8.98
C ASN A 49 3.86 -0.30 9.83
N SER A 50 3.69 0.16 11.08
CA SER A 50 4.82 0.50 11.96
C SER A 50 5.67 -0.71 12.37
N ASN A 51 5.17 -1.93 12.16
CA ASN A 51 5.90 -3.17 12.43
C ASN A 51 6.74 -3.62 11.23
N GLY A 52 6.80 -2.81 10.16
CA GLY A 52 7.52 -3.15 8.93
C GLY A 52 6.81 -4.21 8.09
N GLN A 53 5.53 -4.49 8.37
CA GLN A 53 4.74 -5.41 7.55
C GLN A 53 4.26 -4.70 6.30
N VAL A 54 4.40 -5.35 5.15
CA VAL A 54 4.09 -4.77 3.83
C VAL A 54 2.97 -5.55 3.18
N VAL A 55 2.05 -4.87 2.51
CA VAL A 55 0.96 -5.47 1.75
C VAL A 55 0.89 -4.89 0.35
N GLY A 56 0.25 -5.63 -0.55
CA GLY A 56 0.06 -5.23 -1.93
C GLY A 56 -0.45 -6.38 -2.77
N ARG A 57 -0.05 -6.44 -4.04
CA ARG A 57 -0.31 -7.58 -4.93
C ARG A 57 0.98 -8.22 -5.39
N SER A 58 0.94 -9.52 -5.63
CA SER A 58 2.00 -10.24 -6.33
C SER A 58 1.39 -11.21 -7.33
N ASP A 59 1.98 -11.27 -8.51
CA ASP A 59 1.55 -12.22 -9.53
C ASP A 59 1.95 -13.64 -9.13
N THR A 60 1.06 -14.59 -9.42
CA THR A 60 1.30 -16.01 -9.19
C THR A 60 1.96 -16.64 -10.40
N THR A 61 2.44 -17.88 -10.25
CA THR A 61 3.04 -18.67 -11.34
C THR A 61 2.24 -18.57 -12.64
N GLY A 62 2.93 -18.21 -13.72
CA GLY A 62 2.35 -18.03 -15.05
C GLY A 62 1.82 -16.63 -15.35
N ASP A 63 1.85 -15.71 -14.40
CA ASP A 63 1.48 -14.29 -14.55
C ASP A 63 0.03 -14.05 -15.05
N ILE A 64 -0.88 -14.98 -14.72
CA ILE A 64 -2.29 -14.92 -15.13
C ILE A 64 -3.18 -14.29 -14.05
N THR A 65 -2.81 -14.47 -12.77
CA THR A 65 -3.58 -13.95 -11.63
C THR A 65 -2.68 -13.25 -10.62
N SER A 66 -3.24 -12.27 -9.91
CA SER A 66 -2.56 -11.60 -8.80
C SER A 66 -3.21 -11.98 -7.48
N ARG A 67 -2.41 -12.07 -6.42
CA ARG A 67 -2.92 -12.28 -5.05
C ARG A 67 -2.49 -11.15 -4.15
N ALA A 68 -3.38 -10.77 -3.25
CA ALA A 68 -3.06 -9.97 -2.10
C ALA A 68 -2.00 -10.72 -1.28
N PHE A 69 -0.97 -10.01 -0.83
CA PHE A 69 0.06 -10.59 0.03
C PHE A 69 0.21 -9.80 1.34
N LEU A 70 0.74 -10.49 2.34
CA LEU A 70 1.33 -9.91 3.55
C LEU A 70 2.78 -10.37 3.66
N TYR A 71 3.71 -9.43 3.60
CA TYR A 71 5.11 -9.67 3.89
C TYR A 71 5.40 -9.31 5.34
N SER A 72 5.90 -10.27 6.12
CA SER A 72 6.21 -10.09 7.52
C SER A 72 7.39 -10.98 7.90
N ASN A 73 8.38 -10.43 8.61
CA ASN A 73 9.54 -11.18 9.12
C ASN A 73 10.27 -12.02 8.05
N GLY A 74 10.45 -11.46 6.85
CA GLY A 74 11.15 -12.15 5.75
C GLY A 74 10.27 -13.10 4.93
N VAL A 75 8.98 -13.24 5.25
CA VAL A 75 8.08 -14.20 4.60
C VAL A 75 6.95 -13.48 3.89
N MET A 76 6.81 -13.73 2.60
CA MET A 76 5.64 -13.33 1.81
C MET A 76 4.53 -14.38 1.93
N THR A 77 3.38 -13.96 2.43
CA THR A 77 2.20 -14.81 2.64
C THR A 77 1.11 -14.44 1.65
N ASN A 78 0.63 -15.40 0.86
CA ASN A 78 -0.56 -15.25 0.03
C ASN A 78 -1.81 -15.20 0.92
N LEU A 79 -2.65 -14.16 0.74
CA LEU A 79 -3.87 -13.99 1.54
C LEU A 79 -5.10 -14.72 0.96
N GLY A 80 -5.00 -15.27 -0.24
CA GLY A 80 -6.08 -15.96 -0.93
C GLY A 80 -7.06 -15.00 -1.62
N THR A 81 -8.27 -15.48 -1.90
CA THR A 81 -9.39 -14.71 -2.46
C THR A 81 -10.70 -15.09 -1.76
N LEU A 82 -11.76 -14.32 -2.04
CA LEU A 82 -13.15 -14.61 -1.72
C LEU A 82 -13.79 -15.66 -2.67
N GLY A 83 -12.97 -16.51 -3.30
CA GLY A 83 -13.43 -17.54 -4.24
C GLY A 83 -13.18 -17.23 -5.72
N GLY A 84 -12.86 -15.99 -6.06
CA GLY A 84 -12.52 -15.58 -7.42
C GLY A 84 -11.04 -15.74 -7.77
N ILE A 85 -10.64 -15.19 -8.92
CA ILE A 85 -9.31 -15.41 -9.49
C ILE A 85 -8.21 -14.51 -8.91
N SER A 86 -8.53 -13.30 -8.46
CA SER A 86 -7.53 -12.32 -8.00
C SER A 86 -7.93 -11.55 -6.74
N SER A 87 -6.94 -11.03 -6.03
CA SER A 87 -7.13 -10.14 -4.87
C SER A 87 -6.01 -9.10 -4.78
N TYR A 88 -6.30 -8.01 -4.08
CA TYR A 88 -5.46 -6.82 -3.99
C TYR A 88 -5.57 -6.22 -2.58
N ALA A 89 -4.44 -6.08 -1.86
CA ALA A 89 -4.42 -5.43 -0.55
C ALA A 89 -3.97 -3.97 -0.67
N TYR A 90 -4.81 -3.04 -0.21
CA TYR A 90 -4.56 -1.60 -0.31
C TYR A 90 -4.16 -0.98 1.04
N GLY A 91 -4.56 -1.57 2.17
CA GLY A 91 -4.31 -1.01 3.48
C GLY A 91 -3.96 -2.07 4.53
N ILE A 92 -3.16 -1.66 5.52
CA ILE A 92 -2.81 -2.47 6.69
C ILE A 92 -2.74 -1.59 7.93
N ASN A 93 -3.27 -2.05 9.07
CA ASN A 93 -3.09 -1.37 10.36
C ASN A 93 -1.98 -2.01 11.21
N ASN A 94 -1.63 -1.38 12.34
CA ASN A 94 -0.58 -1.87 13.24
C ASN A 94 -0.94 -3.16 14.00
N ASN A 95 -2.19 -3.61 13.92
CA ASN A 95 -2.62 -4.93 14.43
C ASN A 95 -2.45 -6.04 13.38
N GLY A 96 -1.87 -5.72 12.21
CA GLY A 96 -1.68 -6.67 11.11
C GLY A 96 -2.97 -7.02 10.37
N GLN A 97 -4.04 -6.24 10.54
CA GLN A 97 -5.28 -6.42 9.78
C GLN A 97 -5.12 -5.76 8.42
N VAL A 98 -5.43 -6.50 7.36
CA VAL A 98 -5.25 -6.08 5.97
C VAL A 98 -6.61 -5.87 5.33
N VAL A 99 -6.75 -4.86 4.49
CA VAL A 99 -7.96 -4.58 3.72
C VAL A 99 -7.64 -4.33 2.25
N GLY A 100 -8.63 -4.55 1.41
CA GLY A 100 -8.54 -4.26 -0.01
C GLY A 100 -9.76 -4.78 -0.75
N GLN A 101 -9.57 -5.27 -1.97
CA GLN A 101 -10.62 -5.93 -2.75
C GLN A 101 -10.22 -7.33 -3.19
N SER A 102 -11.20 -8.22 -3.31
CA SER A 102 -11.01 -9.55 -3.84
C SER A 102 -12.19 -9.92 -4.73
N TYR A 103 -11.88 -10.64 -5.81
CA TYR A 103 -12.93 -11.26 -6.62
C TYR A 103 -13.58 -12.41 -5.85
N THR A 104 -14.91 -12.48 -5.94
CA THR A 104 -15.79 -13.53 -5.44
C THR A 104 -15.95 -14.64 -6.49
N SER A 105 -16.68 -15.71 -6.15
CA SER A 105 -16.91 -16.83 -7.09
C SER A 105 -17.78 -16.49 -8.29
N ASP A 106 -18.56 -15.41 -8.21
CA ASP A 106 -19.36 -14.82 -9.30
C ASP A 106 -18.65 -13.68 -10.02
N ASP A 107 -17.34 -13.51 -9.79
CA ASP A 107 -16.45 -12.55 -10.45
C ASP A 107 -16.75 -11.07 -10.12
N ALA A 108 -17.55 -10.81 -9.07
CA ALA A 108 -17.70 -9.48 -8.49
C ALA A 108 -16.50 -9.15 -7.60
N ALA A 109 -16.07 -7.88 -7.58
CA ALA A 109 -15.02 -7.41 -6.68
C ALA A 109 -15.65 -6.88 -5.40
N HIS A 110 -15.33 -7.50 -4.25
CA HIS A 110 -15.81 -7.08 -2.94
C HIS A 110 -14.66 -6.62 -2.05
N ALA A 111 -14.97 -5.63 -1.21
CA ALA A 111 -14.13 -5.20 -0.11
C ALA A 111 -13.92 -6.36 0.86
N PHE A 112 -12.67 -6.60 1.27
CA PHE A 112 -12.37 -7.62 2.27
C PHE A 112 -11.64 -7.04 3.48
N ARG A 113 -11.72 -7.76 4.60
CA ARG A 113 -10.79 -7.64 5.73
C ARG A 113 -10.14 -9.00 6.02
N TYR A 114 -8.82 -9.04 6.02
CA TYR A 114 -8.03 -10.20 6.42
C TYR A 114 -7.52 -10.03 7.84
N SER A 115 -7.83 -10.99 8.72
CA SER A 115 -7.38 -10.99 10.11
C SER A 115 -7.38 -12.42 10.65
N GLY A 116 -6.37 -12.79 11.44
CA GLY A 116 -6.29 -14.13 12.04
C GLY A 116 -6.27 -15.25 11.00
N ASN A 117 -5.61 -15.03 9.86
CA ASN A 117 -5.56 -15.94 8.71
C ASN A 117 -6.90 -16.17 7.98
N VAL A 118 -7.89 -15.32 8.20
CA VAL A 118 -9.20 -15.42 7.56
C VAL A 118 -9.47 -14.17 6.74
N MET A 119 -9.76 -14.34 5.45
CA MET A 119 -10.32 -13.30 4.58
C MET A 119 -11.84 -13.26 4.77
N THR A 120 -12.35 -12.12 5.23
CA THR A 120 -13.77 -11.87 5.44
C THR A 120 -14.28 -10.91 4.38
N ASP A 121 -15.34 -11.29 3.68
CA ASP A 121 -16.11 -10.41 2.79
C ASP A 121 -16.85 -9.35 3.63
N LEU A 122 -16.74 -8.08 3.25
CA LEU A 122 -17.44 -6.97 3.90
C LEU A 122 -18.81 -6.67 3.24
N GLY A 123 -19.07 -7.24 2.06
CA GLY A 123 -20.28 -7.04 1.28
C GLY A 123 -20.29 -5.70 0.53
N THR A 124 -21.49 -5.24 0.19
CA THR A 124 -21.74 -3.99 -0.53
C THR A 124 -22.88 -3.19 0.15
N LEU A 125 -23.14 -1.97 -0.33
CA LEU A 125 -24.31 -1.15 -0.01
C LEU A 125 -25.56 -1.57 -0.82
N GLY A 126 -25.60 -2.82 -1.27
CA GLY A 126 -26.70 -3.40 -2.04
C GLY A 126 -26.49 -3.42 -3.55
N GLY A 127 -25.38 -2.90 -4.04
CA GLY A 127 -24.92 -3.07 -5.43
C GLY A 127 -23.97 -4.27 -5.60
N THR A 128 -23.26 -4.27 -6.72
CA THR A 128 -22.41 -5.37 -7.18
C THR A 128 -20.97 -5.26 -6.70
N TYR A 129 -20.40 -4.06 -6.61
CA TYR A 129 -18.97 -3.90 -6.30
C TYR A 129 -18.72 -3.12 -5.01
N SER A 130 -17.61 -3.45 -4.35
CA SER A 130 -17.05 -2.64 -3.26
C SER A 130 -15.53 -2.80 -3.17
N SER A 131 -14.87 -1.79 -2.60
CA SER A 131 -13.42 -1.80 -2.41
C SER A 131 -13.03 -1.03 -1.15
N ALA A 132 -12.19 -1.62 -0.30
CA ALA A 132 -11.68 -0.97 0.91
C ALA A 132 -10.36 -0.26 0.64
N SER A 133 -10.27 1.01 0.99
CA SER A 133 -9.08 1.86 0.80
C SER A 133 -8.26 2.05 2.08
N GLY A 134 -8.91 2.00 3.25
CA GLY A 134 -8.25 2.33 4.51
C GLY A 134 -8.81 1.58 5.71
N ILE A 135 -7.97 1.41 6.73
CA ILE A 135 -8.32 0.76 8.00
C ILE A 135 -7.60 1.47 9.15
N ASN A 136 -8.30 1.72 10.27
CA ASN A 136 -7.69 2.29 11.48
C ASN A 136 -7.35 1.21 12.53
N SER A 137 -6.74 1.64 13.65
CA SER A 137 -6.34 0.76 14.76
C SER A 137 -7.50 0.06 15.47
N ASN A 138 -8.73 0.57 15.33
CA ASN A 138 -9.93 -0.03 15.91
C ASN A 138 -10.57 -1.06 14.97
N GLY A 139 -9.95 -1.33 13.82
CA GLY A 139 -10.47 -2.26 12.81
C GLY A 139 -11.65 -1.71 12.00
N GLN A 140 -11.89 -0.40 12.05
CA GLN A 140 -12.87 0.27 11.19
C GLN A 140 -12.29 0.42 9.79
N VAL A 141 -13.08 0.07 8.78
CA VAL A 141 -12.67 0.04 7.38
C VAL A 141 -13.46 1.06 6.59
N VAL A 142 -12.82 1.76 5.66
CA VAL A 142 -13.47 2.70 4.75
C VAL A 142 -13.12 2.39 3.31
N GLY A 143 -13.92 2.91 2.39
CA GLY A 143 -13.75 2.69 0.97
C GLY A 143 -14.92 3.24 0.19
N TRP A 144 -15.24 2.60 -0.93
CA TRP A 144 -16.43 2.86 -1.71
C TRP A 144 -17.20 1.56 -1.95
N SER A 145 -18.49 1.67 -2.15
CA SER A 145 -19.35 0.56 -2.50
C SER A 145 -20.50 1.04 -3.37
N ASP A 146 -20.88 0.20 -4.32
CA ASP A 146 -22.06 0.44 -5.14
C ASP A 146 -23.33 0.29 -4.31
N THR A 147 -24.24 1.22 -4.57
CA THR A 147 -25.57 1.28 -3.99
C THR A 147 -26.53 0.38 -4.76
N THR A 148 -27.75 0.23 -4.26
CA THR A 148 -28.76 -0.66 -4.84
C THR A 148 -28.97 -0.41 -6.34
N ASN A 149 -28.94 -1.50 -7.13
CA ASN A 149 -29.04 -1.49 -8.60
C ASN A 149 -27.88 -0.79 -9.33
N ASP A 150 -26.73 -0.60 -8.68
CA ASP A 150 -25.51 -0.05 -9.28
C ASP A 150 -25.70 1.37 -9.88
N VAL A 151 -26.63 2.14 -9.30
CA VAL A 151 -26.95 3.50 -9.79
C VAL A 151 -25.89 4.53 -9.41
N ALA A 152 -25.13 4.27 -8.34
CA ALA A 152 -24.12 5.15 -7.79
C ALA A 152 -23.16 4.38 -6.88
N SER A 153 -21.97 4.96 -6.64
CA SER A 153 -20.99 4.43 -5.68
C SER A 153 -20.80 5.42 -4.53
N HIS A 154 -20.96 4.95 -3.30
CA HIS A 154 -20.89 5.77 -2.11
C HIS A 154 -19.71 5.38 -1.22
N ALA A 155 -19.14 6.37 -0.54
CA ALA A 155 -18.19 6.16 0.54
C ALA A 155 -18.87 5.38 1.68
N PHE A 156 -18.19 4.37 2.22
CA PHE A 156 -18.71 3.60 3.35
C PHE A 156 -17.79 3.67 4.57
N LEU A 157 -18.38 3.41 5.74
CA LEU A 157 -17.69 3.03 6.97
C LEU A 157 -18.19 1.65 7.42
N TYR A 158 -17.29 0.67 7.46
CA TYR A 158 -17.56 -0.64 8.02
C TYR A 158 -17.06 -0.71 9.46
N SER A 159 -17.98 -0.98 10.37
CA SER A 159 -17.67 -1.12 11.80
C SER A 159 -18.60 -2.13 12.45
N SER A 160 -18.05 -2.96 13.33
CA SER A 160 -18.83 -3.93 14.12
C SER A 160 -19.75 -4.84 13.29
N GLY A 161 -19.31 -5.23 12.08
CA GLY A 161 -20.08 -6.11 11.21
C GLY A 161 -21.02 -5.40 10.23
N VAL A 162 -21.12 -4.07 10.28
CA VAL A 162 -22.10 -3.30 9.52
C VAL A 162 -21.39 -2.33 8.58
N MET A 163 -21.75 -2.37 7.29
CA MET A 163 -21.38 -1.35 6.29
C MET A 163 -22.38 -0.19 6.34
N THR A 164 -21.89 1.00 6.67
CA THR A 164 -22.69 2.23 6.77
C THR A 164 -22.38 3.14 5.59
N ASP A 165 -23.41 3.56 4.86
CA ASP A 165 -23.31 4.59 3.82
C ASP A 165 -23.02 5.96 4.46
N LEU A 166 -21.99 6.65 3.97
CA LEU A 166 -21.63 8.01 4.43
C LEU A 166 -22.33 9.11 3.64
N GLY A 167 -22.97 8.77 2.52
CA GLY A 167 -23.67 9.69 1.63
C GLY A 167 -22.73 10.49 0.73
N THR A 168 -23.22 11.64 0.28
CA THR A 168 -22.52 12.54 -0.64
C THR A 168 -22.67 14.00 -0.19
N LEU A 169 -21.96 14.92 -0.85
CA LEU A 169 -22.14 16.38 -0.73
C LEU A 169 -23.30 16.92 -1.60
N GLY A 170 -24.23 16.05 -2.01
CA GLY A 170 -25.42 16.39 -2.78
C GLY A 170 -25.43 15.90 -4.23
N GLY A 171 -24.32 15.36 -4.74
CA GLY A 171 -24.26 14.63 -6.01
C GLY A 171 -24.48 13.12 -5.84
N ASP A 172 -24.11 12.36 -6.85
CA ASP A 172 -24.45 10.94 -6.95
C ASP A 172 -23.42 10.03 -6.28
N SER A 173 -22.13 10.40 -6.28
CA SER A 173 -21.07 9.49 -5.84
C SER A 173 -20.11 10.09 -4.82
N SER A 174 -19.49 9.22 -4.03
CA SER A 174 -18.40 9.54 -3.10
C SER A 174 -17.45 8.37 -2.90
N SER A 175 -16.24 8.67 -2.43
CA SER A 175 -15.25 7.64 -2.06
C SER A 175 -14.46 8.10 -0.84
N ALA A 176 -14.30 7.21 0.14
CA ALA A 176 -13.39 7.43 1.26
C ALA A 176 -11.99 6.90 0.92
N PHE A 177 -10.96 7.62 1.34
CA PHE A 177 -9.55 7.28 1.09
C PHE A 177 -8.76 7.02 2.38
N GLY A 178 -9.21 7.57 3.51
CA GLY A 178 -8.47 7.44 4.76
C GLY A 178 -9.37 7.57 5.98
N ILE A 179 -8.95 6.92 7.06
CA ILE A 179 -9.61 6.95 8.36
C ILE A 179 -8.56 7.00 9.47
N ASN A 180 -8.76 7.86 10.47
CA ASN A 180 -7.90 7.90 11.66
C ASN A 180 -8.49 7.12 12.85
N SER A 181 -7.73 7.02 13.95
CA SER A 181 -8.15 6.27 15.16
C SER A 181 -9.34 6.88 15.89
N ASN A 182 -9.71 8.13 15.60
CA ASN A 182 -10.91 8.78 16.13
C ASN A 182 -12.15 8.52 15.26
N GLY A 183 -12.03 7.72 14.19
CA GLY A 183 -13.13 7.41 13.27
C GLY A 183 -13.45 8.55 12.30
N GLN A 184 -12.55 9.52 12.15
CA GLN A 184 -12.72 10.60 11.17
C GLN A 184 -12.28 10.09 9.80
N VAL A 185 -13.11 10.31 8.79
CA VAL A 185 -12.91 9.81 7.44
C VAL A 185 -12.70 10.97 6.48
N VAL A 186 -11.76 10.81 5.56
CA VAL A 186 -11.51 11.77 4.47
C VAL A 186 -11.69 11.09 3.13
N GLY A 187 -12.09 11.88 2.13
CA GLY A 187 -12.37 11.37 0.81
C GLY A 187 -12.76 12.47 -0.16
N GLN A 188 -13.39 12.08 -1.26
CA GLN A 188 -14.00 12.99 -2.21
C GLN A 188 -15.47 12.67 -2.39
N SER A 189 -16.28 13.68 -2.72
CA SER A 189 -17.69 13.51 -3.05
C SER A 189 -18.14 14.52 -4.09
N ASN A 190 -19.00 14.07 -4.99
CA ASN A 190 -19.68 14.94 -5.94
C ASN A 190 -20.61 15.91 -5.21
N ILE A 191 -20.58 17.16 -5.65
CA ILE A 191 -21.55 18.18 -5.22
C ILE A 191 -22.80 18.13 -6.10
N THR A 192 -23.85 18.85 -5.69
CA THR A 192 -25.07 19.03 -6.48
C THR A 192 -24.75 19.41 -7.93
N GLY A 193 -25.32 18.66 -8.88
CA GLY A 193 -25.10 18.84 -10.33
C GLY A 193 -24.07 17.89 -10.93
N ASN A 194 -23.27 17.18 -10.12
CA ASN A 194 -22.29 16.18 -10.56
C ASN A 194 -21.15 16.72 -11.47
N ASP A 195 -21.00 18.04 -11.59
CA ASP A 195 -19.98 18.65 -12.45
C ASP A 195 -18.57 18.63 -11.83
N VAL A 196 -18.48 18.55 -10.49
CA VAL A 196 -17.22 18.64 -9.72
C VAL A 196 -17.29 17.75 -8.47
N SER A 197 -16.15 17.21 -8.04
CA SER A 197 -15.98 16.58 -6.73
C SER A 197 -15.18 17.48 -5.78
N HIS A 198 -15.61 17.57 -4.53
CA HIS A 198 -14.89 18.25 -3.46
C HIS A 198 -14.30 17.24 -2.47
N ALA A 199 -13.22 17.64 -1.79
CA ALA A 199 -12.74 16.89 -0.64
C ALA A 199 -13.74 17.00 0.52
N PHE A 200 -13.91 15.93 1.30
CA PHE A 200 -14.75 15.95 2.49
C PHE A 200 -14.00 15.49 3.75
N LEU A 201 -14.50 15.95 4.91
CA LEU A 201 -14.26 15.36 6.23
C LEU A 201 -15.59 14.81 6.77
N TYR A 202 -15.65 13.51 7.06
CA TYR A 202 -16.76 12.92 7.78
C TYR A 202 -16.38 12.72 9.24
N SER A 203 -17.13 13.35 10.14
CA SER A 203 -16.88 13.32 11.58
C SER A 203 -18.18 13.47 12.35
N GLY A 204 -18.41 12.63 13.35
CA GLY A 204 -19.62 12.71 14.19
C GLY A 204 -20.93 12.53 13.43
N GLY A 205 -20.93 11.75 12.34
CA GLY A 205 -22.13 11.51 11.53
C GLY A 205 -22.35 12.50 10.38
N ILE A 206 -21.48 13.49 10.22
CA ILE A 206 -21.69 14.61 9.30
C ILE A 206 -20.56 14.64 8.27
N MET A 207 -20.91 14.69 6.98
CA MET A 207 -19.99 14.98 5.88
C MET A 207 -19.84 16.50 5.71
N THR A 208 -18.64 17.01 5.94
CA THR A 208 -18.29 18.43 5.81
C THR A 208 -17.50 18.65 4.53
N ASP A 209 -17.96 19.57 3.68
CA ASP A 209 -17.25 20.00 2.47
C ASP A 209 -15.96 20.76 2.84
N LEU A 210 -14.82 20.35 2.28
CA LEU A 210 -13.53 21.02 2.41
C LEU A 210 -13.15 21.82 1.16
N GLY A 211 -13.94 21.74 0.10
CA GLY A 211 -13.74 22.43 -1.17
C GLY A 211 -12.69 21.79 -2.08
N THR A 212 -12.12 22.61 -2.95
CA THR A 212 -10.98 22.28 -3.82
C THR A 212 -9.79 23.19 -3.48
N LEU A 213 -8.60 22.84 -3.96
CA LEU A 213 -7.39 23.65 -3.75
C LEU A 213 -7.35 24.96 -4.55
N GLY A 214 -8.39 25.29 -5.34
CA GLY A 214 -8.48 26.52 -6.13
C GLY A 214 -7.38 26.66 -7.18
N GLY A 215 -7.69 26.38 -8.45
CA GLY A 215 -6.80 26.57 -9.59
C GLY A 215 -7.55 27.12 -10.79
#